data_AF-A0A4Z0A4D9-F1
#
_entry.id   AF-A0A4Z0A4D9-F1
#
_cell.length_a   1.000
_cell.length_b   1.000
_cell.length_c   1.000
_cell.angle_alpha   90.00
_cell.angle_beta   90.00
_cell.angle_gamma   90.00
#
_symmetry.space_group_name_H-M   'P 1'
#
loop_
_entity.id
_entity.type
_entity.pdbx_description
1 polymer ?
#
loop_
_entity_poly.entity_id
_entity_poly.type
_entity_poly.pdbx_seq_one_letter_code
_entity_poly.pdbx_strand_id
1 'polypeptide(L)'
;MPPRNVLLDDDDPMEGPSFIRRALNAPDDDDRAAPNYTHHFNIGDGPEESPLQQMIRYWMNERHAPDILPGQEEVLGRLLDHIRRQTETVQLLRGDPDSSEDEHFRIMLAQTEIERVKFVVRSYLRTRLFKVAAMHVPLKFC
;
A
#
# COMPACT_ATOMS: atom_id res chain seq x y z
N MET A 1 22.10 -45.64 -35.40
CA MET A 1 21.34 -44.41 -35.70
C MET A 1 20.07 -44.42 -34.86
N PRO A 2 19.67 -43.29 -34.26
CA PRO A 2 18.69 -43.22 -33.17
C PRO A 2 17.24 -43.42 -33.65
N PRO A 3 16.31 -43.74 -32.74
CA PRO A 3 14.93 -44.11 -33.09
C PRO A 3 14.11 -42.90 -33.57
N ARG A 4 13.12 -43.18 -34.42
CA ARG A 4 12.06 -42.25 -34.82
C ARG A 4 11.33 -41.76 -33.57
N ASN A 5 11.42 -40.46 -33.29
CA ASN A 5 10.54 -39.81 -32.33
C ASN A 5 9.12 -39.79 -32.88
N VAL A 6 8.26 -40.55 -32.22
CA VAL A 6 6.80 -40.51 -32.33
C VAL A 6 6.32 -39.51 -31.29
N LEU A 7 6.01 -38.30 -31.72
CA LEU A 7 5.19 -37.27 -31.05
C LEU A 7 5.27 -36.11 -32.05
N LEU A 8 4.23 -35.76 -32.79
CA LEU A 8 3.11 -34.97 -32.30
C LEU A 8 2.01 -35.03 -33.37
N ASP A 9 1.15 -36.04 -33.28
CA ASP A 9 -0.23 -35.89 -33.75
C ASP A 9 -1.03 -35.71 -32.46
N ASP A 10 -1.52 -34.50 -32.21
CA ASP A 10 -2.68 -34.21 -31.37
C ASP A 10 -3.09 -32.76 -31.66
N ASP A 11 -4.06 -32.60 -32.56
CA ASP A 11 -4.91 -31.42 -32.62
C ASP A 11 -5.58 -31.25 -31.25
N ASP A 12 -5.11 -30.30 -30.43
CA ASP A 12 -5.75 -29.95 -29.17
C ASP A 12 -6.70 -28.75 -29.41
N PRO A 13 -8.03 -28.94 -29.51
CA PRO A 13 -8.96 -27.90 -29.92
C PRO A 13 -9.26 -26.86 -28.82
N MET A 14 -8.51 -26.84 -27.72
CA MET A 14 -8.79 -26.00 -26.54
C MET A 14 -7.68 -25.00 -26.16
N GLU A 15 -6.51 -25.01 -26.79
CA GLU A 15 -5.55 -23.92 -26.61
C GLU A 15 -5.90 -22.76 -27.53
N GLY A 16 -6.62 -21.77 -26.97
CA GLY A 16 -6.79 -20.48 -27.62
C GLY A 16 -5.45 -19.91 -28.07
N PRO A 17 -5.41 -19.08 -29.13
CA PRO A 17 -4.17 -18.64 -29.76
C PRO A 17 -3.20 -18.06 -28.73
N SER A 18 -1.92 -18.45 -28.86
CA SER A 18 -0.84 -18.04 -27.96
C SER A 18 -0.84 -16.53 -27.74
N PHE A 19 -0.34 -16.11 -26.57
CA PHE A 19 -0.25 -14.69 -26.22
C PHE A 19 0.41 -13.85 -27.32
N ILE A 20 1.46 -14.39 -27.95
CA ILE A 20 2.17 -13.75 -29.07
C ILE A 20 1.25 -13.56 -30.27
N ARG A 21 0.47 -14.57 -30.65
CA ARG A 21 -0.47 -14.50 -31.78
C ARG A 21 -1.66 -13.58 -31.51
N ARG A 22 -2.06 -13.46 -30.23
CA ARG A 22 -3.11 -12.52 -29.79
C ARG A 22 -2.64 -11.08 -29.82
N ALA A 23 -1.39 -10.81 -29.44
CA ALA A 23 -0.79 -9.47 -29.48
C ALA A 23 -0.56 -8.98 -30.92
N LEU A 24 -0.12 -9.86 -31.82
CA LEU A 24 0.08 -9.50 -33.24
C LEU A 24 -1.22 -9.20 -33.99
N ASN A 25 -2.33 -9.80 -33.54
CA ASN A 25 -3.65 -9.62 -34.14
C ASN A 25 -4.55 -8.69 -33.31
N ALA A 26 -3.98 -7.98 -32.32
CA ALA A 26 -4.75 -6.98 -31.59
C ALA A 26 -5.14 -5.86 -32.58
N PRO A 27 -6.42 -5.44 -32.60
CA PRO A 27 -6.81 -4.28 -33.40
C PRO A 27 -5.99 -3.07 -32.95
N ASP A 28 -5.52 -2.26 -33.91
CA ASP A 28 -4.96 -0.94 -33.60
C ASP A 28 -6.07 -0.12 -32.94
N ASP A 29 -5.99 0.08 -31.63
CA ASP A 29 -6.86 0.96 -30.85
C ASP A 29 -6.51 2.44 -31.12
N ASP A 30 -6.42 2.82 -32.40
CA ASP A 30 -6.27 4.22 -32.80
C ASP A 30 -7.66 4.89 -32.93
N ASP A 31 -7.85 5.91 -32.10
CA ASP A 31 -8.74 7.06 -32.31
C ASP A 31 -10.26 6.89 -32.15
N ARG A 32 -10.72 6.14 -31.14
CA ARG A 32 -11.94 6.62 -30.45
C ARG A 32 -11.53 7.78 -29.56
N ALA A 33 -11.68 9.00 -30.09
CA ALA A 33 -11.58 10.23 -29.31
C ALA A 33 -12.34 10.03 -27.99
N ALA A 34 -11.59 9.90 -26.90
CA ALA A 34 -12.17 9.80 -25.57
C ALA A 34 -13.12 10.99 -25.40
N PRO A 35 -14.33 10.80 -24.85
CA PRO A 35 -15.17 11.94 -24.50
C PRO A 35 -14.31 12.88 -23.67
N ASN A 36 -14.33 14.16 -24.02
CA ASN A 36 -13.45 15.20 -23.51
C ASN A 36 -13.62 15.34 -21.98
N TYR A 37 -13.01 14.42 -21.23
CA TYR A 37 -12.58 14.64 -19.87
C TYR A 37 -11.39 15.55 -20.01
N THR A 38 -11.69 16.83 -20.21
CA THR A 38 -10.78 17.89 -19.79
C THR A 38 -10.61 17.68 -18.29
N HIS A 39 -9.70 16.77 -17.93
CA HIS A 39 -9.16 16.65 -16.60
C HIS A 39 -8.40 17.97 -16.46
N HIS A 40 -9.11 18.99 -15.99
CA HIS A 40 -8.50 20.14 -15.38
C HIS A 40 -7.59 19.55 -14.31
N PHE A 41 -6.31 19.41 -14.63
CA PHE A 41 -5.29 19.24 -13.63
C PHE A 41 -5.27 20.56 -12.90
N ASN A 42 -6.11 20.66 -11.87
CA ASN A 42 -6.08 21.74 -10.89
C ASN A 42 -4.71 21.66 -10.20
N ILE A 43 -3.71 22.31 -10.80
CA ILE A 43 -2.46 22.66 -10.14
C ILE A 43 -2.81 23.78 -9.16
N GLY A 44 -3.50 23.44 -8.06
CA GLY A 44 -4.02 24.46 -7.14
C GLY A 44 -5.01 23.95 -6.09
N ASP A 45 -5.56 22.76 -6.25
CA ASP A 45 -6.37 22.10 -5.23
C ASP A 45 -6.00 20.61 -5.23
N GLY A 46 -4.88 20.30 -4.58
CA GLY A 46 -4.44 18.91 -4.43
C GLY A 46 -5.42 18.15 -3.53
N PRO A 47 -5.67 16.85 -3.78
CA PRO A 47 -6.52 16.06 -2.89
C PRO A 47 -6.00 16.19 -1.46
N GLU A 48 -6.87 16.52 -0.50
CA GLU A 48 -6.48 16.57 0.91
C GLU A 48 -5.73 15.28 1.26
N GLU A 49 -4.47 15.40 1.67
CA GLU A 49 -3.66 14.23 2.00
C GLU A 49 -4.33 13.45 3.13
N SER A 50 -4.50 12.13 2.95
CA SER A 50 -4.97 11.27 4.03
C SER A 50 -4.06 11.40 5.26
N PRO A 51 -4.60 11.22 6.49
CA PRO A 51 -3.78 11.23 7.71
C PRO A 51 -2.58 10.27 7.64
N LEU A 52 -2.74 9.13 6.96
CA LEU A 52 -1.65 8.18 6.73
C LEU A 52 -0.56 8.75 5.81
N GLN A 53 -0.92 9.41 4.70
CA GLN A 53 0.04 10.04 3.80
C GLN A 53 0.83 11.15 4.53
N GLN A 54 0.13 11.98 5.30
CA GLN A 54 0.75 13.01 6.13
C GLN A 54 1.75 12.38 7.11
N MET A 55 1.34 11.31 7.81
CA MET A 55 2.21 10.60 8.75
C MET A 55 3.41 9.95 8.07
N ILE A 56 3.24 9.34 6.89
CA ILE A 56 4.37 8.77 6.13
C ILE A 56 5.37 9.87 5.76
N ARG A 57 4.89 11.03 5.32
CA ARG A 57 5.75 12.20 5.04
C ARG A 57 6.50 12.64 6.29
N TYR A 58 5.81 12.81 7.42
CA TYR A 58 6.46 13.21 8.67
C TYR A 58 7.45 12.17 9.19
N TRP A 59 7.12 10.89 9.07
CA TRP A 59 8.02 9.79 9.38
C TRP A 59 9.28 9.81 8.53
N MET A 60 9.14 10.03 7.22
CA MET A 60 10.27 10.17 6.31
C MET A 60 11.11 11.39 6.65
N ASN A 61 10.50 12.55 6.86
CA ASN A 61 11.20 13.78 7.22
C ASN A 61 11.98 13.59 8.54
N GLU A 62 11.36 12.96 9.54
CA GLU A 62 12.02 12.68 10.80
C GLU A 62 13.24 11.77 10.62
N ARG A 63 13.16 10.73 9.79
CA ARG A 63 14.29 9.82 9.56
C ARG A 63 15.47 10.48 8.84
N HIS A 64 15.22 11.49 8.02
CA HIS A 64 16.26 12.15 7.21
C HIS A 64 16.76 13.47 7.82
N ALA A 65 16.06 14.02 8.81
CA ALA A 65 16.53 15.19 9.53
C ALA A 65 17.63 14.81 10.55
N PRO A 66 18.72 15.60 10.67
CA PRO A 66 19.76 15.36 11.66
C PRO A 66 19.24 15.58 13.09
N ASP A 67 18.44 16.63 13.30
CA ASP A 67 17.87 17.01 14.59
C ASP A 67 16.41 16.58 14.72
N ILE A 68 15.87 16.65 15.95
CA ILE A 68 14.46 16.36 16.22
C ILE A 68 13.56 17.43 15.57
N LEU A 69 12.55 17.00 14.82
CA LEU A 69 11.58 17.93 14.23
C LEU A 69 10.44 18.26 15.23
N PRO A 70 9.58 19.26 14.95
CA PRO A 70 8.35 19.48 15.72
C PRO A 70 7.45 18.24 15.72
N GLY A 71 6.89 17.89 16.87
CA GLY A 71 6.00 16.74 17.04
C GLY A 71 4.69 16.93 16.28
N GLN A 72 4.19 15.86 15.66
CA GLN A 72 2.98 15.87 14.83
C GLN A 72 1.81 15.21 15.57
N GLU A 73 1.49 15.76 16.75
CA GLU A 73 0.56 15.16 17.72
C GLU A 73 -0.86 15.03 17.18
N GLU A 74 -1.34 16.01 16.41
CA GLU A 74 -2.70 16.02 15.89
C GLU A 74 -2.94 14.88 14.88
N VAL A 75 -2.03 14.72 13.91
CA VAL A 75 -2.11 13.64 12.91
C VAL A 75 -1.88 12.28 13.56
N LEU A 76 -0.94 12.21 14.51
CA LEU A 76 -0.69 11.00 15.30
C LEU A 76 -1.94 10.57 16.09
N GLY A 77 -2.57 11.51 16.80
CA GLY A 77 -3.78 11.25 17.58
C GLY A 77 -4.91 10.72 16.69
N ARG A 78 -5.19 11.42 15.57
CA ARG A 78 -6.19 10.98 14.59
C ARG A 78 -5.93 9.57 14.06
N LEU A 79 -4.67 9.23 13.77
CA LEU A 79 -4.30 7.88 13.32
C LEU A 79 -4.44 6.82 14.41
N LEU A 80 -4.04 7.13 15.65
CA LEU A 80 -4.21 6.20 16.77
C LEU A 80 -5.69 5.89 17.02
N ASP A 81 -6.55 6.91 16.97
CA ASP A 81 -8.00 6.74 17.08
C ASP A 81 -8.59 5.93 15.92
N HIS A 82 -8.05 6.11 14.71
CA HIS A 82 -8.45 5.32 13.55
C HIS A 82 -8.03 3.86 13.68
N ILE A 83 -6.77 3.59 14.06
CA ILE A 83 -6.25 2.24 14.31
C ILE A 83 -7.10 1.54 15.37
N ARG A 84 -7.43 2.22 16.47
CA ARG A 84 -8.27 1.66 17.53
C ARG A 84 -9.63 1.23 16.99
N ARG A 85 -10.37 2.14 16.33
CA ARG A 85 -11.69 1.85 15.78
C ARG A 85 -11.65 0.73 14.74
N GLN A 86 -10.70 0.76 13.81
CA GLN A 86 -10.56 -0.29 12.80
C GLN A 86 -10.22 -1.65 13.41
N THR A 87 -9.39 -1.67 14.46
CA THR A 87 -9.06 -2.92 15.18
C THR A 87 -10.32 -3.50 15.83
N GLU A 88 -11.13 -2.66 16.50
CA GLU A 88 -12.40 -3.08 17.10
C GLU A 88 -13.36 -3.63 16.02
N THR A 89 -13.53 -2.94 14.89
CA THR A 89 -14.35 -3.43 13.76
C THR A 89 -13.86 -4.76 13.19
N VAL A 90 -12.55 -4.90 12.94
CA VAL A 90 -11.98 -6.14 12.40
C VAL A 90 -12.13 -7.30 13.38
N GLN A 91 -12.01 -7.06 14.69
CA GLN A 91 -12.24 -8.09 15.71
C GLN A 91 -13.69 -8.57 15.73
N LEU A 92 -14.65 -7.65 15.61
CA LEU A 92 -16.07 -7.99 15.53
C LEU A 92 -16.38 -8.82 14.29
N LEU A 93 -15.90 -8.39 13.11
CA LEU A 93 -16.12 -9.10 11.85
C LEU A 93 -15.44 -10.49 11.82
N ARG A 94 -14.29 -10.65 12.47
CA ARG A 94 -13.63 -11.96 12.61
C ARG A 94 -14.38 -12.94 13.51
N GLY A 95 -15.21 -12.43 14.41
CA GLY A 95 -15.99 -13.25 15.33
C GLY A 95 -17.27 -13.81 14.72
N ASP A 96 -17.64 -13.39 13.51
CA ASP A 96 -18.84 -13.84 12.81
C ASP A 96 -18.61 -15.19 12.12
N PRO A 97 -19.23 -16.30 12.58
CA PRO A 97 -19.06 -17.62 11.99
C PRO A 97 -19.72 -17.76 10.62
N ASP A 98 -20.65 -16.86 10.26
CA ASP A 98 -21.41 -16.93 9.01
C ASP A 98 -20.78 -16.07 7.89
N SER A 99 -19.59 -15.49 8.13
CA SER A 99 -18.89 -14.70 7.13
C SER A 99 -18.45 -15.53 5.90
N SER A 100 -18.67 -14.99 4.71
CA SER A 100 -18.25 -15.60 3.44
C SER A 100 -16.72 -15.60 3.24
N GLU A 101 -16.20 -16.45 2.35
CA GLU A 101 -14.77 -16.48 2.01
C GLU A 101 -14.24 -15.12 1.50
N ASP A 102 -15.05 -14.43 0.68
CA ASP A 102 -14.74 -13.08 0.19
C ASP A 102 -14.66 -12.04 1.32
N GLU A 103 -15.52 -12.16 2.33
CA GLU A 103 -15.46 -11.32 3.53
C GLU A 103 -14.21 -11.63 4.36
N HIS A 104 -13.88 -12.91 4.51
CA HIS A 104 -12.67 -13.33 5.21
C HIS A 104 -11.41 -12.74 4.54
N PHE A 105 -11.35 -12.73 3.21
CA PHE A 105 -10.26 -12.09 2.47
C PHE A 105 -10.20 -10.57 2.69
N ARG A 106 -11.35 -9.88 2.64
CA ARG A 106 -11.42 -8.43 2.95
C ARG A 106 -10.97 -8.11 4.38
N ILE A 107 -11.37 -8.93 5.35
CA ILE A 107 -10.96 -8.83 6.75
C ILE A 107 -9.45 -9.05 6.91
N MET A 108 -8.86 -9.99 6.18
CA MET A 108 -7.42 -10.23 6.15
C MET A 108 -6.65 -9.01 5.62
N LEU A 109 -7.13 -8.41 4.54
CA LEU A 109 -6.53 -7.20 3.97
C LEU A 109 -6.60 -6.03 4.95
N ALA A 110 -7.76 -5.81 5.57
CA ALA A 110 -7.93 -4.76 6.59
C ALA A 110 -7.00 -4.96 7.79
N GLN A 111 -6.86 -6.19 8.29
CA GLN A 111 -5.93 -6.53 9.36
C GLN A 111 -4.47 -6.22 8.97
N THR A 112 -4.09 -6.57 7.74
CA THR A 112 -2.73 -6.34 7.23
C THR A 112 -2.44 -4.85 7.14
N GLU A 113 -3.41 -4.05 6.67
CA GLU A 113 -3.25 -2.60 6.59
C GLU A 113 -3.12 -1.96 7.98
N ILE A 114 -3.91 -2.41 8.97
CA ILE A 114 -3.78 -1.95 10.36
C ILE A 114 -2.34 -2.17 10.87
N GLU A 115 -1.75 -3.33 10.61
CA GLU A 115 -0.38 -3.61 11.04
C GLU A 115 0.66 -2.74 10.31
N ARG A 116 0.42 -2.44 9.02
CA ARG A 116 1.26 -1.51 8.25
C ARG A 116 1.22 -0.10 8.85
N VAL A 117 0.04 0.40 9.20
CA VAL A 117 -0.09 1.72 9.85
C VAL A 117 0.57 1.71 11.24
N LYS A 118 0.34 0.66 12.05
CA LYS A 118 1.02 0.51 13.36
C LYS A 118 2.53 0.52 13.22
N PHE A 119 3.08 -0.11 12.18
CA PHE A 119 4.52 -0.10 11.92
C PHE A 119 5.04 1.33 11.68
N VAL A 120 4.38 2.12 10.83
CA VAL A 120 4.76 3.52 10.57
C VAL A 120 4.76 4.34 11.86
N VAL A 121 3.67 4.27 12.65
CA VAL A 121 3.55 4.99 13.93
C VAL A 121 4.66 4.59 14.91
N ARG A 122 4.88 3.27 15.08
CA ARG A 122 5.93 2.75 15.97
C ARG A 122 7.33 3.16 15.50
N SER A 123 7.58 3.17 14.20
CA SER A 123 8.87 3.57 13.63
C SER A 123 9.12 5.06 13.86
N TYR A 124 8.13 5.93 13.59
CA TYR A 124 8.20 7.37 13.85
C TYR A 124 8.55 7.69 15.30
N LEU A 125 7.82 7.11 16.26
CA LEU A 125 8.05 7.34 17.68
C LEU A 125 9.43 6.85 18.13
N ARG A 126 9.89 5.69 17.65
CA ARG A 126 11.25 5.18 17.97
C ARG A 126 12.34 6.10 17.45
N THR A 127 12.22 6.57 16.20
CA THR A 127 13.17 7.54 15.63
C THR A 127 13.24 8.82 16.46
N ARG A 128 12.09 9.35 16.88
CA ARG A 128 12.03 10.55 17.73
C ARG A 128 12.66 10.32 19.10
N LEU A 129 12.31 9.22 19.78
CA LEU A 129 12.86 8.88 21.09
C LEU A 129 14.39 8.73 21.04
N PHE A 130 14.93 8.12 19.99
CA PHE A 130 16.37 8.01 19.80
C PHE A 130 17.04 9.38 19.70
N LYS A 131 16.47 10.32 18.92
CA LYS A 131 17.00 11.68 18.80
C LYS A 131 16.90 12.47 20.11
N VAL A 132 15.76 12.38 20.82
CA VAL A 132 15.58 13.02 22.13
C VAL A 132 16.62 12.49 23.13
N ALA A 133 16.85 11.17 23.15
CA ALA A 133 17.87 10.56 23.99
C ALA A 133 19.27 11.04 23.62
N ALA A 134 19.61 11.13 22.33
CA ALA A 134 20.92 11.62 21.87
C ALA A 134 21.15 13.09 22.27
N MET A 135 20.15 13.96 22.16
CA MET A 135 20.26 15.37 22.57
C MET A 135 20.38 15.56 24.08
N HIS A 136 19.87 14.63 24.91
CA HIS A 136 19.99 14.71 26.36
C HIS A 136 21.36 14.22 26.88
N VAL A 137 22.14 13.50 26.06
CA VAL A 137 23.48 13.00 26.41
C VAL A 137 24.63 13.82 25.78
N PRO A 138 24.76 15.14 26.07
CA PRO A 138 26.05 15.81 25.83
C PRO A 138 26.58 16.63 27.03
N LEU A 139 26.47 16.16 28.29
CA LEU A 139 27.02 16.91 29.46
C LEU A 139 27.69 16.04 30.55
N LYS A 140 28.19 14.84 30.25
CA LYS A 140 28.92 14.03 31.25
C LYS A 140 30.32 13.60 30.81
N PHE A 141 31.01 14.40 30.00
CA PHE A 141 32.45 14.24 29.76
C PHE A 141 33.07 15.61 29.40
N CYS A 142 33.18 16.50 30.38
CA CYS A 142 34.14 17.60 30.47
C CYS A 142 34.40 17.84 31.96
#